data_AF-A0A2E8FE77-F1
#
_entry.id   AF-A0A2E8FE77-F1
#
_cell.length_a   1.000
_cell.length_b   1.000
_cell.length_c   1.000
_cell.angle_alpha   90.00
_cell.angle_beta   90.00
_cell.angle_gamma   90.00
#
_symmetry.space_group_name_H-M   'P 1'
#
loop_
_entity.id
_entity.type
_entity.pdbx_description
1 polymer ?
#
loop_
_entity_poly.entity_id
_entity_poly.type
_entity_poly.pdbx_seq_one_letter_code
_entity_poly.pdbx_strand_id
1 'polypeptide(L)'
;LVTGLLLAIGMADVGSGQNQPARRALTEPSRQPARQPARQPARQPARQPAKKGRLPRSRLQTPDLRVQKLDPQLKSVLVKWERATAEIKTLQGEIYRYHREFVFNTEKRARGVFYYEAPDKGRLDITAVKIPKGTTSPVKRPGRRDKKTGRVAPGRTVPLTVTSDNPEKWICDGTQVLEVNDSDRTMVSHPIPREYRGRNIMDGPLPFLFGMPVDKAVKRYHMDLLGTSAQEVWIRAWPRWKQDAANYREATVILDTATYLPKHVRLTAPDNTQTIYSFGRLKVNSKLSALASLFPGGNPFRPNLSRYRVVAAKSDPLVPSVVGLPWKTARDVLTKAGYKVKFTAGRPATRQKLLYAVYQQAPREQAALAPGSQVTLTFFSKPAAGSP
;
A
#
# COMPACT_ATOMS: atom_id res chain seq x y z
N LEU A 1 6.76 12.72 4.12
CA LEU A 1 6.18 12.06 2.92
C LEU A 1 7.22 11.14 2.29
N VAL A 2 7.42 9.98 2.92
CA VAL A 2 8.14 8.85 2.35
C VAL A 2 7.07 8.00 1.68
N THR A 3 6.77 8.26 0.40
CA THR A 3 5.90 7.38 -0.40
C THR A 3 6.73 6.21 -0.94
N GLY A 4 7.43 5.53 -0.03
CA GLY A 4 8.31 4.43 -0.34
C GLY A 4 7.52 3.20 -0.79
N LEU A 5 8.17 2.33 -1.56
CA LEU A 5 7.62 1.03 -1.90
C LEU A 5 7.58 0.15 -0.64
N LEU A 6 6.53 0.31 0.18
CA LEU A 6 6.22 -0.58 1.29
C LEU A 6 5.97 -1.98 0.74
N LEU A 7 7.05 -2.77 0.64
CA LEU A 7 7.04 -4.22 0.47
C LEU A 7 6.34 -4.81 1.70
N ALA A 8 5.02 -4.68 1.71
CA ALA A 8 4.10 -5.19 2.70
C ALA A 8 4.10 -6.71 2.58
N ILE A 9 5.15 -7.32 3.14
CA ILE A 9 5.16 -8.72 3.54
C ILE A 9 3.94 -8.87 4.44
N GLY A 10 2.95 -9.62 3.98
CA GLY A 10 1.72 -9.88 4.73
C GLY A 10 2.02 -10.74 5.95
N MET A 11 2.52 -10.12 7.02
CA MET A 11 2.58 -10.71 8.35
C MET A 11 1.16 -10.75 8.90
N ALA A 12 0.55 -11.92 8.86
CA ALA A 12 -0.68 -12.17 9.59
C ALA A 12 -0.40 -12.08 11.10
N ASP A 13 -1.33 -11.50 11.86
CA ASP A 13 -1.31 -11.51 13.33
C ASP A 13 -1.15 -12.95 13.85
N VAL A 14 0.00 -13.28 14.41
CA VAL A 14 0.14 -14.44 15.29
C VAL A 14 -0.29 -13.96 16.68
N GLY A 15 -1.50 -14.36 17.08
CA GLY A 15 -2.12 -13.92 18.31
C GLY A 15 -1.27 -14.18 19.56
N SER A 16 -1.33 -13.24 20.50
CA SER A 16 -0.56 -13.21 21.73
C SER A 16 -0.88 -14.38 22.67
N GLY A 17 -0.17 -15.49 22.51
CA GLY A 17 -0.13 -16.58 23.50
C GLY A 17 0.76 -16.18 24.68
N GLN A 18 0.16 -15.73 25.79
CA GLN A 18 0.89 -15.49 27.04
C GLN A 18 1.41 -16.80 27.63
N ASN A 19 2.72 -17.03 27.57
CA ASN A 19 3.39 -18.06 28.35
C ASN A 19 3.96 -17.43 29.63
N GLN A 20 3.33 -17.70 30.78
CA GLN A 20 3.95 -17.45 32.09
C GLN A 20 4.79 -18.66 32.54
N PRO A 21 5.89 -18.45 33.29
CA PRO A 21 6.85 -19.50 33.60
C PRO A 21 6.44 -20.38 34.78
N ALA A 22 7.01 -21.59 34.80
CA ALA A 22 6.71 -22.63 35.79
C ALA A 22 7.18 -22.31 37.22
N ARG A 23 6.45 -22.85 38.21
CA ARG A 23 6.96 -23.15 39.56
C ARG A 23 6.55 -24.56 40.02
N ARG A 24 7.53 -25.26 40.60
CA ARG A 24 7.42 -26.43 41.50
C ARG A 24 6.65 -26.06 42.79
N ALA A 25 6.08 -26.94 43.62
CA ALA A 25 5.87 -28.40 43.63
C ALA A 25 4.84 -28.77 44.76
N LEU A 26 4.72 -30.08 45.10
CA LEU A 26 3.95 -30.78 46.17
C LEU A 26 2.67 -31.48 45.63
N THR A 27 2.62 -32.82 45.44
CA THR A 27 2.34 -33.91 46.43
C THR A 27 1.12 -33.56 47.31
N GLU A 28 0.03 -34.30 47.48
CA GLU A 28 -0.47 -35.67 47.22
C GLU A 28 -1.90 -35.71 47.91
N PRO A 29 -2.67 -36.82 48.05
CA PRO A 29 -3.28 -37.62 46.99
C PRO A 29 -4.80 -37.92 47.20
N SER A 30 -5.45 -38.49 46.17
CA SER A 30 -6.55 -39.48 46.23
C SER A 30 -7.81 -39.30 47.10
N ARG A 31 -9.00 -39.26 46.45
CA ARG A 31 -10.15 -40.17 46.74
C ARG A 31 -11.32 -40.06 45.73
N GLN A 32 -11.56 -41.16 45.01
CA GLN A 32 -12.88 -41.58 44.46
C GLN A 32 -13.50 -42.62 45.45
N PRO A 33 -14.76 -43.13 45.32
CA PRO A 33 -15.65 -43.25 44.14
C PRO A 33 -17.05 -42.58 44.37
N ALA A 34 -18.23 -42.94 43.82
CA ALA A 34 -18.72 -44.09 43.04
C ALA A 34 -20.03 -43.87 42.23
N ARG A 35 -20.35 -44.85 41.36
CA ARG A 35 -21.67 -45.45 41.02
C ARG A 35 -22.94 -44.57 41.03
N GLN A 36 -23.56 -44.26 39.87
CA GLN A 36 -24.63 -45.03 39.15
C GLN A 36 -26.07 -44.92 39.74
N PRO A 37 -27.17 -45.15 38.97
CA PRO A 37 -27.41 -44.92 37.54
C PRO A 37 -28.81 -44.30 37.21
N ALA A 38 -29.11 -44.21 35.91
CA ALA A 38 -30.28 -43.66 35.23
C ALA A 38 -31.71 -43.97 35.75
N ARG A 39 -32.65 -43.06 35.40
CA ARG A 39 -34.07 -43.37 35.08
C ARG A 39 -34.68 -42.32 34.13
N GLN A 40 -35.08 -42.76 32.92
CA GLN A 40 -36.18 -42.14 32.14
C GLN A 40 -37.50 -42.85 32.52
N PRO A 41 -38.64 -42.18 32.31
CA PRO A 41 -39.57 -42.75 31.32
C PRO A 41 -40.25 -41.68 30.43
N ALA A 42 -40.69 -42.11 29.25
CA ALA A 42 -41.37 -41.26 28.27
C ALA A 42 -42.90 -41.38 28.36
N ARG A 43 -43.62 -40.28 28.10
CA ARG A 43 -45.01 -40.28 27.57
C ARG A 43 -45.20 -39.13 26.58
N GLN A 44 -45.76 -39.45 25.42
CA GLN A 44 -46.22 -38.54 24.35
C GLN A 44 -47.71 -38.18 24.54
N PRO A 45 -48.36 -37.40 23.65
CA PRO A 45 -47.92 -36.18 22.95
C PRO A 45 -48.95 -35.02 23.10
N ALA A 46 -48.51 -33.76 22.94
CA ALA A 46 -49.43 -32.62 22.81
C ALA A 46 -49.00 -31.65 21.68
N ARG A 47 -50.00 -31.26 20.89
CA ARG A 47 -49.95 -30.52 19.62
C ARG A 47 -49.02 -29.30 19.58
N GLN A 48 -48.22 -29.18 18.52
CA GLN A 48 -47.53 -27.96 18.12
C GLN A 48 -48.48 -26.97 17.44
N PRO A 49 -48.33 -25.65 17.67
CA PRO A 49 -48.62 -24.61 16.69
C PRO A 49 -47.32 -24.15 16.01
N ALA A 50 -47.33 -24.05 14.68
CA ALA A 50 -46.14 -23.78 13.88
C ALA A 50 -45.54 -22.38 14.13
N LYS A 51 -44.21 -22.30 14.28
CA LYS A 51 -43.44 -21.06 14.06
C LYS A 51 -42.43 -21.26 12.94
N LYS A 52 -42.49 -20.33 11.98
CA LYS A 52 -41.79 -20.32 10.69
C LYS A 52 -40.31 -20.68 10.83
N GLY A 53 -39.83 -21.61 10.00
CA GLY A 53 -38.47 -22.11 10.01
C GLY A 53 -37.43 -21.00 9.85
N ARG A 54 -36.56 -20.86 10.85
CA ARG A 54 -35.39 -20.00 10.78
C ARG A 54 -34.29 -20.77 10.05
N LEU A 55 -34.03 -20.41 8.80
CA LEU A 55 -32.99 -21.06 7.97
C LEU A 55 -31.64 -21.10 8.73
N PRO A 56 -30.87 -22.20 8.61
CA PRO A 56 -29.63 -22.38 9.36
C PRO A 56 -28.63 -21.26 9.06
N ARG A 57 -27.99 -20.75 10.12
CA ARG A 57 -27.18 -19.52 10.12
C ARG A 57 -25.76 -19.74 9.59
N SER A 58 -25.60 -20.59 8.57
CA SER A 58 -24.33 -21.08 8.01
C SER A 58 -24.01 -20.53 6.62
N ARG A 59 -24.65 -19.42 6.20
CA ARG A 59 -24.38 -18.74 4.91
C ARG A 59 -23.79 -17.32 5.08
N LEU A 60 -22.95 -17.13 6.09
CA LEU A 60 -22.21 -15.88 6.36
C LEU A 60 -20.76 -16.18 6.79
N GLN A 61 -19.91 -16.63 5.85
CA GLN A 61 -18.44 -16.44 5.95
C GLN A 61 -17.57 -16.81 4.73
N THR A 62 -18.14 -17.08 3.55
CA THR A 62 -17.40 -16.87 2.30
C THR A 62 -17.79 -15.51 1.71
N PRO A 63 -16.82 -14.61 1.42
CA PRO A 63 -17.07 -13.56 0.44
C PRO A 63 -17.54 -14.25 -0.84
N ASP A 64 -18.52 -13.66 -1.53
CA ASP A 64 -19.03 -14.19 -2.80
C ASP A 64 -17.93 -14.03 -3.87
N LEU A 65 -16.98 -14.97 -3.87
CA LEU A 65 -15.84 -15.09 -4.78
C LEU A 65 -16.35 -15.55 -6.15
N ARG A 66 -17.26 -14.77 -6.73
CA ARG A 66 -17.52 -14.79 -8.16
C ARG A 66 -16.23 -14.37 -8.85
N VAL A 67 -15.45 -15.38 -9.22
CA VAL A 67 -14.38 -15.24 -10.19
C VAL A 67 -15.04 -14.61 -11.41
N GLN A 68 -14.60 -13.40 -11.75
CA GLN A 68 -15.14 -12.67 -12.89
C GLN A 68 -14.99 -13.58 -14.12
N LYS A 69 -16.06 -13.75 -14.90
CA LYS A 69 -15.92 -14.34 -16.24
C LYS A 69 -15.04 -13.39 -17.03
N LEU A 70 -13.75 -13.70 -17.10
CA LEU A 70 -12.75 -12.83 -17.67
C LEU A 70 -13.02 -12.69 -19.16
N ASP A 71 -12.93 -11.47 -19.66
CA ASP A 71 -13.02 -11.22 -21.10
C ASP A 71 -11.98 -12.08 -21.86
N PRO A 72 -12.32 -12.72 -23.00
CA PRO A 72 -11.40 -13.59 -23.72
C PRO A 72 -10.12 -12.90 -24.21
N GLN A 73 -10.18 -11.63 -24.61
CA GLN A 73 -8.99 -10.86 -25.01
C GLN A 73 -8.12 -10.57 -23.80
N LEU A 74 -8.71 -10.12 -22.69
CA LEU A 74 -7.99 -9.92 -21.43
C LEU A 74 -7.34 -11.22 -20.94
N LYS A 75 -8.05 -12.37 -21.03
CA LYS A 75 -7.48 -13.68 -20.69
C LYS A 75 -6.27 -14.02 -21.57
N SER A 76 -6.37 -13.80 -22.87
CA SER A 76 -5.26 -14.02 -23.81
C SER A 76 -4.04 -13.16 -23.48
N VAL A 77 -4.25 -11.87 -23.16
CA VAL A 77 -3.19 -10.96 -22.71
C VAL A 77 -2.54 -11.46 -21.42
N LEU A 78 -3.31 -11.83 -20.40
CA LEU A 78 -2.76 -12.32 -19.14
C LEU A 78 -1.96 -13.62 -19.30
N VAL A 79 -2.41 -14.56 -20.13
CA VAL A 79 -1.68 -15.81 -20.41
C VAL A 79 -0.37 -15.55 -21.14
N LYS A 80 -0.35 -14.63 -22.12
CA LYS A 80 0.89 -14.22 -22.80
C LYS A 80 1.87 -13.54 -21.84
N TRP A 81 1.36 -12.69 -20.96
CA TRP A 81 2.16 -11.99 -19.95
C TRP A 81 2.75 -12.94 -18.90
N GLU A 82 1.94 -13.88 -18.38
CA GLU A 82 2.40 -14.96 -17.50
C GLU A 82 3.53 -15.75 -18.16
N ARG A 83 3.32 -16.24 -19.39
CA ARG A 83 4.34 -17.00 -20.13
C ARG A 83 5.63 -16.20 -20.35
N ALA A 84 5.52 -14.97 -20.86
CA ALA A 84 6.68 -14.12 -21.15
C ALA A 84 7.50 -13.77 -19.90
N THR A 85 6.85 -13.71 -18.72
CA THR A 85 7.53 -13.38 -17.46
C THR A 85 7.96 -14.61 -16.64
N ALA A 86 7.39 -15.79 -16.88
CA ALA A 86 7.80 -17.04 -16.24
C ALA A 86 9.22 -17.49 -16.63
N GLU A 87 9.69 -17.14 -17.83
CA GLU A 87 11.03 -17.48 -18.34
C GLU A 87 12.14 -16.51 -17.83
N ILE A 88 11.76 -15.48 -17.04
CA ILE A 88 12.68 -14.45 -16.53
C ILE A 88 13.37 -14.94 -15.25
N LYS A 89 14.62 -15.38 -15.41
CA LYS A 89 15.56 -15.68 -14.31
C LYS A 89 16.22 -14.42 -13.78
N THR A 90 16.55 -13.47 -14.64
CA THR A 90 17.06 -12.14 -14.25
C THR A 90 16.40 -11.03 -15.06
N LEU A 91 16.15 -9.88 -14.42
CA LEU A 91 15.81 -8.63 -15.12
C LEU A 91 16.62 -7.49 -14.53
N GLN A 92 17.07 -6.59 -15.39
CA GLN A 92 17.63 -5.30 -14.98
C GLN A 92 17.11 -4.19 -15.90
N GLY A 93 17.07 -2.96 -15.40
CA GLY A 93 16.70 -1.81 -16.20
C GLY A 93 16.78 -0.48 -15.46
N GLU A 94 16.45 0.58 -16.18
CA GLU A 94 16.20 1.91 -15.62
C GLU A 94 14.75 2.02 -15.15
N ILE A 95 14.54 2.81 -14.10
CA ILE A 95 13.21 3.14 -13.57
C ILE A 95 13.10 4.65 -13.35
N TYR A 96 11.99 5.24 -13.78
CA TYR A 96 11.63 6.63 -13.49
C TYR A 96 10.39 6.64 -12.62
N ARG A 97 10.43 7.32 -11.49
CA ARG A 97 9.27 7.51 -10.61
C ARG A 97 8.70 8.90 -10.78
N TYR A 98 7.37 8.98 -10.88
CA TYR A 98 6.61 10.22 -10.84
C TYR A 98 5.56 10.10 -9.73
N HIS A 99 5.57 11.02 -8.76
CA HIS A 99 4.56 11.08 -7.70
C HIS A 99 3.73 12.37 -7.86
N ARG A 100 2.46 12.23 -8.25
CA ARG A 100 1.54 13.33 -8.56
C ARG A 100 0.53 13.55 -7.44
N GLU A 101 0.38 14.80 -7.02
CA GLU A 101 -0.64 15.21 -6.07
C GLU A 101 -1.50 16.35 -6.65
N PHE A 102 -2.74 16.01 -7.01
CA PHE A 102 -3.67 16.92 -7.71
C PHE A 102 -4.41 17.91 -6.80
N VAL A 103 -4.11 17.92 -5.50
CA VAL A 103 -4.62 18.90 -4.52
C VAL A 103 -3.76 20.16 -4.56
N PHE A 104 -2.43 20.00 -4.50
CA PHE A 104 -1.46 21.10 -4.59
C PHE A 104 -0.89 21.29 -6.00
N ASN A 105 -1.35 20.49 -6.97
CA ASN A 105 -0.84 20.45 -8.35
C ASN A 105 0.70 20.29 -8.38
N THR A 106 1.21 19.26 -7.70
CA THR A 106 2.65 18.96 -7.68
C THR A 106 2.94 17.63 -8.36
N GLU A 107 4.14 17.53 -8.93
CA GLU A 107 4.74 16.28 -9.39
C GLU A 107 6.16 16.19 -8.82
N LYS A 108 6.48 15.11 -8.10
CA LYS A 108 7.87 14.78 -7.78
C LYS A 108 8.42 13.82 -8.81
N ARG A 109 9.70 13.94 -9.18
CA ARG A 109 10.38 12.99 -10.08
C ARG A 109 11.63 12.40 -9.43
N ALA A 110 11.85 11.12 -9.70
CA ALA A 110 13.04 10.37 -9.33
C ALA A 110 13.50 9.52 -10.53
N ARG A 111 14.77 9.11 -10.55
CA ARG A 111 15.27 8.11 -11.49
C ARG A 111 16.16 7.10 -10.78
N GLY A 112 16.25 5.89 -11.29
CA GLY A 112 17.02 4.84 -10.67
C GLY A 112 17.31 3.68 -11.60
N VAL A 113 17.89 2.64 -11.00
CA VAL A 113 18.05 1.32 -11.61
C VAL A 113 17.39 0.28 -10.72
N PHE A 114 16.99 -0.83 -11.32
CA PHE A 114 16.49 -1.97 -10.59
C PHE A 114 17.11 -3.27 -11.11
N TYR A 115 17.17 -4.25 -10.22
CA TYR A 115 17.66 -5.61 -10.47
C TYR A 115 16.71 -6.61 -9.85
N TYR A 116 16.46 -7.70 -10.55
CA TYR A 116 15.67 -8.83 -10.11
C TYR A 116 16.40 -10.11 -10.48
N GLU A 117 16.45 -11.05 -9.55
CA GLU A 117 16.90 -12.42 -9.77
C GLU A 117 15.88 -13.36 -9.13
N ALA A 118 15.29 -14.22 -9.94
CA ALA A 118 14.30 -15.19 -9.49
C ALA A 118 14.92 -16.15 -8.45
N PRO A 119 14.16 -16.58 -7.43
CA PRO A 119 12.73 -16.34 -7.23
C PRO A 119 12.38 -15.12 -6.37
N ASP A 120 13.32 -14.53 -5.63
CA ASP A 120 13.02 -13.64 -4.51
C ASP A 120 14.07 -12.54 -4.23
N LYS A 121 15.07 -12.36 -5.10
CA LYS A 121 16.06 -11.30 -4.95
C LYS A 121 15.66 -10.08 -5.77
N GLY A 122 15.79 -8.92 -5.15
CA GLY A 122 15.41 -7.65 -5.75
C GLY A 122 16.29 -6.52 -5.24
N ARG A 123 16.56 -5.54 -6.09
CA ARG A 123 17.20 -4.29 -5.67
C ARG A 123 16.62 -3.13 -6.45
N LEU A 124 16.42 -2.02 -5.76
CA LEU A 124 15.89 -0.77 -6.30
C LEU A 124 16.74 0.38 -5.75
N ASP A 125 17.47 1.05 -6.63
CA ASP A 125 18.32 2.20 -6.29
C ASP A 125 17.75 3.44 -6.99
N ILE A 126 16.96 4.24 -6.27
CA ILE A 126 16.39 5.50 -6.73
C ILE A 126 17.22 6.69 -6.23
N THR A 127 17.43 7.63 -7.14
CA THR A 127 18.18 8.88 -6.92
C THR A 127 17.32 10.10 -7.26
N ALA A 128 17.56 11.19 -6.53
CA ALA A 128 16.99 12.50 -6.84
C ALA A 128 17.47 12.99 -8.21
N VAL A 129 16.56 13.56 -9.02
CA VAL A 129 16.93 14.22 -10.28
C VAL A 129 17.10 15.73 -10.07
N LYS A 130 18.07 16.34 -10.75
CA LYS A 130 18.16 17.81 -10.81
C LYS A 130 17.02 18.32 -11.69
N ILE A 131 16.20 19.22 -11.17
CA ILE A 131 15.06 19.82 -11.88
C ILE A 131 15.19 21.35 -11.79
N PRO A 132 15.16 22.07 -12.93
CA PRO A 132 15.18 23.54 -12.91
C PRO A 132 14.00 24.12 -12.11
N LYS A 133 14.25 25.20 -11.36
CA LYS A 133 13.20 25.92 -10.63
C LYS A 133 12.16 26.46 -11.63
N GLY A 134 10.88 26.30 -11.32
CA GLY A 134 9.78 26.71 -12.21
C GLY A 134 9.39 25.69 -13.29
N THR A 135 10.04 24.53 -13.37
CA THR A 135 9.61 23.44 -14.26
C THR A 135 8.15 23.06 -13.99
N THR A 136 7.33 23.00 -15.03
CA THR A 136 5.95 22.51 -14.96
C THR A 136 5.73 21.32 -15.90
N SER A 137 4.72 20.50 -15.59
CA SER A 137 4.30 19.38 -16.42
C SER A 137 2.79 19.45 -16.68
N PRO A 138 2.33 19.62 -17.93
CA PRO A 138 0.90 19.56 -18.25
C PRO A 138 0.40 18.10 -18.13
N VAL A 139 -0.66 17.88 -17.35
CA VAL A 139 -1.28 16.55 -17.18
C VAL A 139 -2.78 16.61 -17.47
N LYS A 140 -3.24 15.81 -18.42
CA LYS A 140 -4.67 15.63 -18.74
C LYS A 140 -5.36 14.86 -17.61
N ARG A 141 -6.28 15.52 -16.90
CA ARG A 141 -7.16 14.87 -15.93
C ARG A 141 -8.41 14.35 -16.65
N PRO A 142 -8.88 13.12 -16.35
CA PRO A 142 -10.15 12.63 -16.88
C PRO A 142 -11.31 13.50 -16.36
N GLY A 143 -12.40 13.53 -17.11
CA GLY A 143 -13.62 14.18 -16.68
C GLY A 143 -14.15 13.57 -15.38
N ARG A 144 -14.72 14.40 -14.50
CA ARG A 144 -15.25 13.94 -13.21
C ARG A 144 -16.76 14.00 -13.22
N ARG A 145 -17.41 12.85 -12.98
CA ARG A 145 -18.84 12.81 -12.67
C ARG A 145 -19.08 13.35 -11.26
N ASP A 146 -19.94 14.37 -11.17
CA ASP A 146 -20.48 14.84 -9.90
C ASP A 146 -21.44 13.78 -9.34
N LYS A 147 -21.24 13.38 -8.08
CA LYS A 147 -22.06 12.35 -7.42
C LYS A 147 -23.46 12.84 -7.02
N LYS A 148 -23.67 14.16 -6.89
CA LYS A 148 -24.95 14.78 -6.54
C LYS A 148 -25.76 15.14 -7.77
N THR A 149 -25.13 15.78 -8.76
CA THR A 149 -25.83 16.29 -9.96
C THR A 149 -25.77 15.33 -11.16
N GLY A 150 -24.98 14.26 -11.09
CA GLY A 150 -24.81 13.28 -12.17
C GLY A 150 -24.04 13.80 -13.40
N ARG A 151 -23.84 15.12 -13.52
CA ARG A 151 -23.15 15.80 -14.62
C ARG A 151 -21.68 15.40 -14.68
N VAL A 152 -21.14 15.26 -15.89
CA VAL A 152 -19.71 15.00 -16.12
C VAL A 152 -19.02 16.30 -16.47
N ALA A 153 -18.16 16.80 -15.59
CA ALA A 153 -17.26 17.89 -15.93
C ALA A 153 -16.24 17.37 -16.96
N PRO A 154 -15.94 18.11 -18.05
CA PRO A 154 -15.02 17.67 -19.08
C PRO A 154 -13.60 17.46 -18.53
N GLY A 155 -12.84 16.59 -19.19
CA GLY A 155 -11.43 16.41 -18.88
C GLY A 155 -10.65 17.69 -19.16
N ARG A 156 -9.73 18.07 -18.27
CA ARG A 156 -8.93 19.30 -18.39
C ARG A 156 -7.45 19.02 -18.18
N THR A 157 -6.60 19.72 -18.92
CA THR A 157 -5.17 19.76 -18.66
C THR A 157 -4.90 20.65 -17.45
N VAL A 158 -4.06 20.19 -16.52
CA VAL A 158 -3.63 20.97 -15.36
C VAL A 158 -2.11 20.97 -15.32
N PRO A 159 -1.44 22.13 -15.19
CA PRO A 159 -0.01 22.19 -14.97
C PRO A 159 0.31 21.72 -13.55
N LEU A 160 1.27 20.81 -13.42
CA LEU A 160 1.84 20.40 -12.14
C LEU A 160 3.22 21.04 -11.97
N THR A 161 3.49 21.65 -10.81
CA THR A 161 4.83 22.14 -10.44
C THR A 161 5.74 20.94 -10.18
N VAL A 162 6.85 20.85 -10.92
CA VAL A 162 7.75 19.69 -10.88
C VAL A 162 8.88 19.93 -9.88
N THR A 163 9.11 18.96 -9.00
CA THR A 163 10.15 18.99 -7.95
C THR A 163 10.90 17.66 -7.89
N SER A 164 12.09 17.66 -7.29
CA SER A 164 12.83 16.40 -7.09
C SER A 164 12.16 15.55 -6.01
N ASP A 165 12.17 14.24 -6.21
CA ASP A 165 11.76 13.26 -5.20
C ASP A 165 12.94 12.80 -4.35
N ASN A 166 12.65 12.18 -3.20
CA ASN A 166 13.67 11.66 -2.31
C ASN A 166 14.40 10.45 -2.94
N PRO A 167 15.71 10.28 -2.68
CA PRO A 167 16.41 9.03 -2.98
C PRO A 167 15.88 7.90 -2.08
N GLU A 168 15.99 6.67 -2.55
CA GLU A 168 15.42 5.49 -1.88
C GLU A 168 16.20 4.25 -2.35
N LYS A 169 16.65 3.42 -1.40
CA LYS A 169 17.41 2.19 -1.71
C LYS A 169 16.81 1.00 -0.96
N TRP A 170 16.38 0.00 -1.73
CA TRP A 170 15.87 -1.27 -1.20
C TRP A 170 16.70 -2.43 -1.73
N ILE A 171 17.04 -3.37 -0.85
CA ILE A 171 17.78 -4.59 -1.19
C ILE A 171 17.08 -5.79 -0.55
N CYS A 172 16.56 -6.69 -1.36
CA CYS A 172 16.00 -7.98 -0.96
C CYS A 172 16.98 -9.09 -1.37
N ASP A 173 17.48 -9.84 -0.40
CA ASP A 173 18.46 -10.91 -0.63
C ASP A 173 17.85 -12.33 -0.64
N GLY A 174 16.51 -12.41 -0.61
CA GLY A 174 15.72 -13.63 -0.46
C GLY A 174 15.46 -14.06 0.99
N THR A 175 16.18 -13.47 1.96
CA THR A 175 16.01 -13.78 3.40
C THR A 175 15.54 -12.59 4.23
N GLN A 176 15.82 -11.37 3.77
CA GLN A 176 15.38 -10.11 4.38
C GLN A 176 15.25 -9.01 3.30
N VAL A 177 14.46 -7.99 3.61
CA VAL A 177 14.39 -6.72 2.87
C VAL A 177 15.10 -5.65 3.69
N LEU A 178 16.09 -4.98 3.10
CA LEU A 178 16.82 -3.87 3.70
C LEU A 178 16.33 -2.55 3.10
N GLU A 179 15.90 -1.62 3.94
CA GLU A 179 15.77 -0.20 3.59
C GLU A 179 17.10 0.48 3.92
N VAL A 180 17.76 1.12 2.96
CA VAL A 180 19.08 1.73 3.16
C VAL A 180 19.02 3.24 2.94
N ASN A 181 19.46 3.98 3.94
CA ASN A 181 19.61 5.43 3.92
C ASN A 181 21.10 5.77 3.86
N ASP A 182 21.59 6.07 2.65
CA ASP A 182 22.99 6.42 2.38
C ASP A 182 23.45 7.69 3.09
N SER A 183 22.57 8.70 3.17
CA SER A 183 22.85 10.00 3.81
C SER A 183 23.15 9.86 5.30
N ASP A 184 22.32 9.12 6.02
CA ASP A 184 22.47 8.91 7.47
C ASP A 184 23.36 7.70 7.81
N ARG A 185 23.80 6.95 6.79
CA ARG A 185 24.46 5.63 6.90
C ARG A 185 23.71 4.70 7.86
N THR A 186 22.40 4.62 7.68
CA THR A 186 21.53 3.73 8.46
C THR A 186 20.80 2.74 7.57
N MET A 187 20.39 1.62 8.14
CA MET A 187 19.54 0.65 7.46
C MET A 187 18.50 0.04 8.40
N VAL A 188 17.30 -0.21 7.88
CA VAL A 188 16.28 -1.02 8.54
C VAL A 188 16.31 -2.41 7.91
N SER A 189 16.26 -3.48 8.72
CA SER A 189 16.08 -4.84 8.21
C SER A 189 14.70 -5.38 8.55
N HIS A 190 14.03 -5.92 7.53
CA HIS A 190 12.75 -6.62 7.61
C HIS A 190 12.98 -8.09 7.23
N PRO A 191 13.11 -9.01 8.21
CA PRO A 191 13.33 -10.42 7.91
C PRO A 191 12.11 -11.04 7.22
N ILE A 192 12.35 -11.81 6.15
CA ILE A 192 11.31 -12.59 5.46
C ILE A 192 11.17 -13.93 6.21
N PRO A 193 9.98 -14.27 6.75
CA PRO A 193 9.74 -15.57 7.37
C PRO A 193 10.01 -16.72 6.40
N ARG A 194 10.45 -17.88 6.90
CA ARG A 194 11.00 -18.98 6.08
C ARG A 194 9.99 -19.50 5.05
N GLU A 195 8.73 -19.58 5.44
CA GLU A 195 7.56 -20.00 4.68
C GLU A 195 7.25 -19.11 3.45
N TYR A 196 7.76 -17.88 3.45
CA TYR A 196 7.52 -16.87 2.41
C TYR A 196 8.72 -16.67 1.45
N ARG A 197 9.89 -17.25 1.76
CA ARG A 197 11.08 -17.19 0.91
C ARG A 197 10.84 -17.95 -0.39
N GLY A 198 11.39 -17.46 -1.49
CA GLY A 198 11.12 -17.97 -2.85
C GLY A 198 9.68 -17.82 -3.34
N ARG A 199 8.80 -17.12 -2.60
CA ARG A 199 7.36 -17.00 -2.93
C ARG A 199 6.84 -15.55 -2.88
N ASN A 200 7.27 -14.75 -1.90
CA ASN A 200 6.57 -13.49 -1.57
C ASN A 200 6.93 -12.24 -2.39
N ILE A 201 7.99 -12.22 -3.23
CA ILE A 201 8.22 -11.03 -4.07
C ILE A 201 7.05 -10.81 -5.06
N MET A 202 6.44 -11.93 -5.49
CA MET A 202 5.21 -11.99 -6.30
C MET A 202 3.94 -11.59 -5.53
N ASP A 203 4.02 -11.40 -4.21
CA ASP A 203 2.87 -11.10 -3.37
C ASP A 203 2.94 -9.73 -2.67
N GLY A 204 4.02 -8.95 -2.88
CA GLY A 204 4.19 -7.57 -2.41
C GLY A 204 3.15 -6.55 -2.95
N PRO A 205 3.31 -5.24 -2.68
CA PRO A 205 2.33 -4.18 -3.02
C PRO A 205 2.18 -3.95 -4.53
N LEU A 206 3.15 -4.42 -5.32
CA LEU A 206 3.22 -4.33 -6.77
C LEU A 206 3.64 -5.69 -7.32
N PRO A 207 2.75 -6.70 -7.30
CA PRO A 207 3.05 -8.05 -7.80
C PRO A 207 3.10 -8.12 -9.34
N PHE A 208 3.17 -6.96 -10.00
CA PHE A 208 2.96 -6.78 -11.44
C PHE A 208 4.26 -6.60 -12.23
N LEU A 209 5.43 -6.81 -11.63
CA LEU A 209 6.68 -6.73 -12.38
C LEU A 209 7.10 -8.10 -12.95
N PHE A 210 6.66 -9.20 -12.33
CA PHE A 210 7.08 -10.56 -12.68
C PHE A 210 5.96 -11.57 -12.44
N GLY A 211 5.67 -12.42 -13.43
CA GLY A 211 5.23 -13.81 -13.26
C GLY A 211 4.00 -14.10 -12.40
N MET A 212 3.07 -13.16 -12.19
CA MET A 212 1.83 -13.45 -11.46
C MET A 212 0.95 -14.39 -12.30
N PRO A 213 0.64 -15.62 -11.85
CA PRO A 213 -0.20 -16.54 -12.61
C PRO A 213 -1.60 -15.99 -12.81
N VAL A 214 -2.23 -16.23 -13.97
CA VAL A 214 -3.57 -15.72 -14.30
C VAL A 214 -4.59 -16.07 -13.20
N ASP A 215 -4.52 -17.29 -12.66
CA ASP A 215 -5.39 -17.76 -11.58
C ASP A 215 -5.21 -17.03 -10.25
N LYS A 216 -3.99 -16.55 -9.93
CA LYS A 216 -3.76 -15.65 -8.79
C LYS A 216 -4.28 -14.26 -9.12
N ALA A 217 -4.01 -13.76 -10.33
CA ALA A 217 -4.39 -12.41 -10.78
C ALA A 217 -5.91 -12.20 -10.67
N VAL A 218 -6.74 -13.12 -11.16
CA VAL A 218 -8.21 -13.01 -11.12
C VAL A 218 -8.81 -13.18 -9.71
N LYS A 219 -8.08 -13.82 -8.79
CA LYS A 219 -8.48 -13.95 -7.36
C LYS A 219 -8.11 -12.71 -6.55
N ARG A 220 -6.98 -12.07 -6.85
CA ARG A 220 -6.48 -10.87 -6.16
C ARG A 220 -7.07 -9.57 -6.72
N TYR A 221 -7.42 -9.55 -8.01
CA TYR A 221 -7.88 -8.35 -8.72
C TYR A 221 -9.22 -8.53 -9.44
N HIS A 222 -9.96 -7.44 -9.57
CA HIS A 222 -10.91 -7.22 -10.65
C HIS A 222 -10.15 -6.50 -11.77
N MET A 223 -10.28 -6.93 -13.02
CA MET A 223 -9.46 -6.42 -14.12
C MET A 223 -10.28 -6.14 -15.38
N ASP A 224 -9.88 -5.08 -16.09
CA ASP A 224 -10.38 -4.67 -17.40
C ASP A 224 -9.22 -4.50 -18.38
N LEU A 225 -9.46 -4.85 -19.65
CA LEU A 225 -8.65 -4.40 -20.77
C LEU A 225 -9.11 -2.99 -21.17
N LEU A 226 -8.24 -1.99 -21.04
CA LEU A 226 -8.54 -0.61 -21.47
C LEU A 226 -8.32 -0.41 -22.98
N GLY A 227 -7.50 -1.25 -23.60
CA GLY A 227 -7.22 -1.23 -25.03
C GLY A 227 -5.89 -1.89 -25.39
N THR A 228 -5.69 -2.09 -26.69
CA THR A 228 -4.49 -2.65 -27.30
C THR A 228 -4.13 -1.82 -28.53
N SER A 229 -2.86 -1.50 -28.72
CA SER A 229 -2.30 -0.94 -29.95
C SER A 229 -1.30 -1.93 -30.57
N ALA A 230 -0.58 -1.53 -31.62
CA ALA A 230 0.50 -2.34 -32.17
C ALA A 230 1.73 -2.42 -31.23
N GLN A 231 1.88 -1.49 -30.28
CA GLN A 231 3.03 -1.35 -29.39
C GLN A 231 2.71 -1.56 -27.90
N GLU A 232 1.46 -1.40 -27.49
CA GLU A 232 1.08 -1.40 -26.06
C GLU A 232 -0.22 -2.15 -25.77
N VAL A 233 -0.28 -2.76 -24.58
CA VAL A 233 -1.52 -3.28 -23.99
C VAL A 233 -1.76 -2.59 -22.66
N TRP A 234 -2.97 -2.07 -22.45
CA TRP A 234 -3.35 -1.33 -21.25
C TRP A 234 -4.33 -2.13 -20.39
N ILE A 235 -3.90 -2.51 -19.20
CA ILE A 235 -4.71 -3.27 -18.24
C ILE A 235 -5.01 -2.37 -17.03
N ARG A 236 -6.25 -2.35 -16.58
CA ARG A 236 -6.65 -1.74 -15.30
C ARG A 236 -6.99 -2.83 -14.30
N ALA A 237 -6.51 -2.69 -13.08
CA ALA A 237 -6.73 -3.63 -11.99
C ALA A 237 -7.17 -2.91 -10.71
N TRP A 238 -8.21 -3.41 -10.06
CA TRP A 238 -8.64 -2.97 -8.73
C TRP A 238 -8.45 -4.11 -7.73
N PRO A 239 -7.78 -3.89 -6.59
CA PRO A 239 -7.56 -4.94 -5.59
C PRO A 239 -8.87 -5.39 -4.96
N ARG A 240 -9.02 -6.72 -4.84
CA ARG A 240 -10.07 -7.38 -4.04
C ARG A 240 -9.64 -7.53 -2.58
N TRP A 241 -8.33 -7.56 -2.30
CA TRP A 241 -7.77 -7.75 -0.97
C TRP A 241 -7.66 -6.43 -0.21
N LYS A 242 -8.04 -6.43 1.08
CA LYS A 242 -8.06 -5.23 1.92
C LYS A 242 -6.68 -4.58 2.10
N GLN A 243 -5.62 -5.39 2.20
CA GLN A 243 -4.25 -4.90 2.38
C GLN A 243 -3.77 -4.09 1.16
N ASP A 244 -4.07 -4.55 -0.05
CA ASP A 244 -3.75 -3.83 -1.28
C ASP A 244 -4.62 -2.58 -1.41
N ALA A 245 -5.93 -2.71 -1.15
CA ALA A 245 -6.90 -1.62 -1.21
C ALA A 245 -6.62 -0.46 -0.24
N ALA A 246 -5.88 -0.73 0.85
CA ALA A 246 -5.39 0.30 1.76
C ALA A 246 -4.27 1.15 1.13
N ASN A 247 -3.41 0.53 0.30
CA ASN A 247 -2.26 1.18 -0.35
C ASN A 247 -2.66 1.86 -1.66
N TYR A 248 -3.44 1.20 -2.49
CA TYR A 248 -3.93 1.73 -3.77
C TYR A 248 -5.34 1.23 -4.05
N ARG A 249 -6.17 2.10 -4.64
CA ARG A 249 -7.52 1.70 -5.07
C ARG A 249 -7.53 1.16 -6.49
N GLU A 250 -6.56 1.54 -7.33
CA GLU A 250 -6.49 1.18 -8.75
C GLU A 250 -5.03 1.14 -9.21
N ALA A 251 -4.67 0.13 -9.98
CA ALA A 251 -3.45 0.04 -10.75
C ALA A 251 -3.77 0.10 -12.25
N THR A 252 -2.93 0.78 -13.03
CA THR A 252 -2.90 0.69 -14.50
C THR A 252 -1.54 0.16 -14.91
N VAL A 253 -1.53 -0.96 -15.63
CA VAL A 253 -0.31 -1.58 -16.18
C VAL A 253 -0.31 -1.39 -17.69
N ILE A 254 0.80 -0.90 -18.22
CA ILE A 254 1.06 -0.76 -19.65
C ILE A 254 2.16 -1.75 -20.00
N LEU A 255 1.83 -2.75 -20.81
CA LEU A 255 2.77 -3.76 -21.30
C LEU A 255 3.20 -3.43 -22.72
N ASP A 256 4.43 -3.76 -23.07
CA ASP A 256 4.91 -3.82 -24.44
C ASP A 256 4.30 -5.03 -25.19
N THR A 257 3.82 -4.87 -26.42
CA THR A 257 3.14 -5.96 -27.16
C THR A 257 4.07 -7.04 -27.71
N ALA A 258 5.35 -6.74 -27.91
CA ALA A 258 6.33 -7.69 -28.43
C ALA A 258 6.92 -8.57 -27.32
N THR A 259 7.20 -7.97 -26.15
CA THR A 259 7.89 -8.61 -25.02
C THR A 259 6.98 -8.93 -23.84
N TYR A 260 5.78 -8.34 -23.77
CA TYR A 260 4.88 -8.38 -22.60
C TYR A 260 5.52 -7.90 -21.28
N LEU A 261 6.62 -7.14 -21.35
CA LEU A 261 7.24 -6.51 -20.19
C LEU A 261 6.52 -5.20 -19.83
N PRO A 262 6.42 -4.83 -18.53
CA PRO A 262 5.87 -3.55 -18.13
C PRO A 262 6.70 -2.37 -18.64
N LYS A 263 6.06 -1.46 -19.40
CA LYS A 263 6.60 -0.13 -19.76
C LYS A 263 6.24 0.89 -18.70
N HIS A 264 4.99 0.87 -18.21
CA HIS A 264 4.52 1.76 -17.17
C HIS A 264 3.60 1.04 -16.18
N VAL A 265 3.74 1.34 -14.89
CA VAL A 265 2.79 0.95 -13.86
C VAL A 265 2.38 2.19 -13.06
N ARG A 266 1.10 2.54 -13.10
CA ARG A 266 0.52 3.65 -12.34
C ARG A 266 -0.35 3.09 -11.21
N LEU A 267 0.05 3.33 -9.97
CA LEU A 267 -0.83 3.21 -8.82
C LEU A 267 -1.60 4.52 -8.60
N THR A 268 -2.88 4.41 -8.28
CA THR A 268 -3.69 5.51 -7.75
C THR A 268 -4.12 5.17 -6.32
N ALA A 269 -3.68 5.97 -5.37
CA ALA A 269 -4.01 5.83 -3.96
C ALA A 269 -5.49 6.22 -3.69
N PRO A 270 -6.07 5.83 -2.53
CA PRO A 270 -7.43 6.19 -2.16
C PRO A 270 -7.70 7.71 -2.21
N ASP A 271 -6.71 8.53 -1.84
CA ASP A 271 -6.75 10.00 -1.82
C ASP A 271 -6.59 10.68 -3.21
N ASN A 272 -6.46 9.89 -4.29
CA ASN A 272 -6.18 10.30 -5.67
C ASN A 272 -4.73 10.73 -5.98
N THR A 273 -3.77 10.60 -5.05
CA THR A 273 -2.35 10.68 -5.42
C THR A 273 -1.99 9.54 -6.39
N GLN A 274 -1.03 9.79 -7.28
CA GLN A 274 -0.60 8.80 -8.26
C GLN A 274 0.90 8.59 -8.19
N THR A 275 1.31 7.33 -8.04
CA THR A 275 2.71 6.93 -8.19
C THR A 275 2.84 6.16 -9.49
N ILE A 276 3.67 6.66 -10.40
CA ILE A 276 3.90 6.09 -11.72
C ILE A 276 5.35 5.64 -11.78
N TYR A 277 5.56 4.38 -12.11
CA TYR A 277 6.85 3.81 -12.45
C TYR A 277 6.90 3.62 -13.97
N SER A 278 7.92 4.18 -14.62
CA SER A 278 8.21 3.95 -16.03
C SER A 278 9.52 3.18 -16.14
N PHE A 279 9.53 2.09 -16.89
CA PHE A 279 10.67 1.19 -17.03
C PHE A 279 11.31 1.37 -18.40
N GLY A 280 12.64 1.33 -18.44
CA GLY A 280 13.42 1.53 -19.67
C GLY A 280 14.68 0.68 -19.69
N ARG A 281 15.27 0.53 -20.88
CA ARG A 281 16.53 -0.21 -21.12
C ARG A 281 16.55 -1.61 -20.46
N LEU A 282 15.43 -2.30 -20.54
CA LEU A 282 15.24 -3.64 -19.96
C LEU A 282 16.21 -4.64 -20.60
N LYS A 283 16.88 -5.44 -19.78
CA LYS A 283 17.68 -6.60 -20.21
C LYS A 283 17.21 -7.83 -19.44
N VAL A 284 16.62 -8.77 -20.18
CA VAL A 284 16.11 -10.05 -19.68
C VAL A 284 17.22 -11.09 -19.72
N ASN A 285 17.31 -11.94 -18.70
CA ASN A 285 18.24 -13.07 -18.60
C ASN A 285 19.72 -12.72 -18.84
N SER A 286 20.10 -11.46 -18.60
CA SER A 286 21.50 -11.01 -18.64
C SER A 286 22.28 -11.51 -17.43
N LYS A 287 23.57 -11.79 -17.63
CA LYS A 287 24.50 -12.19 -16.56
C LYS A 287 24.67 -11.03 -15.57
N LEU A 288 23.91 -11.04 -14.47
CA LEU A 288 24.04 -10.04 -13.38
C LEU A 288 25.46 -10.02 -12.77
N SER A 289 26.17 -11.15 -12.81
CA SER A 289 27.59 -11.24 -12.42
C SER A 289 28.52 -10.37 -13.27
N ALA A 290 28.16 -10.02 -14.51
CA ALA A 290 28.93 -9.05 -15.31
C ALA A 290 28.81 -7.61 -14.78
N LEU A 291 27.82 -7.33 -13.92
CA LEU A 291 27.71 -6.06 -13.19
C LEU A 291 28.42 -6.10 -11.83
N ALA A 292 29.04 -7.21 -11.43
CA ALA A 292 29.78 -7.31 -10.17
C ALA A 292 30.87 -6.24 -10.04
N SER A 293 31.49 -5.86 -11.16
CA SER A 293 32.46 -4.76 -11.26
C SER A 293 31.90 -3.36 -10.95
N LEU A 294 30.57 -3.17 -11.02
CA LEU A 294 29.90 -1.92 -10.69
C LEU A 294 29.49 -1.84 -9.20
N PHE A 295 29.63 -2.92 -8.44
CA PHE A 295 29.21 -2.99 -7.04
C PHE A 295 30.38 -3.32 -6.11
N PRO A 296 30.72 -2.45 -5.15
CA PRO A 296 31.69 -2.78 -4.10
C PRO A 296 31.23 -4.01 -3.30
N GLY A 297 31.89 -5.16 -3.53
CA GLY A 297 31.51 -6.47 -2.99
C GLY A 297 30.89 -7.46 -3.98
N GLY A 298 30.78 -7.11 -5.27
CA GLY A 298 30.47 -8.04 -6.37
C GLY A 298 29.04 -8.56 -6.48
N ASN A 299 28.28 -8.66 -5.38
CA ASN A 299 26.89 -9.11 -5.40
C ASN A 299 25.92 -7.92 -5.27
N PRO A 300 25.05 -7.64 -6.26
CA PRO A 300 24.09 -6.53 -6.17
C PRO A 300 23.12 -6.68 -4.98
N PHE A 301 22.78 -7.91 -4.57
CA PHE A 301 21.82 -8.20 -3.50
C PHE A 301 22.48 -8.37 -2.13
N ARG A 302 23.82 -8.40 -2.05
CA ARG A 302 24.60 -8.46 -0.81
C ARG A 302 25.79 -7.49 -0.85
N PRO A 303 25.54 -6.17 -0.93
CA PRO A 303 26.62 -5.18 -0.88
C PRO A 303 27.26 -5.12 0.52
N ASN A 304 28.50 -4.64 0.59
CA ASN A 304 29.17 -4.43 1.87
C ASN A 304 28.56 -3.23 2.62
N LEU A 305 27.72 -3.51 3.62
CA LEU A 305 27.06 -2.50 4.46
C LEU A 305 27.68 -2.40 5.87
N SER A 306 28.91 -2.87 6.09
CA SER A 306 29.57 -2.83 7.42
C SER A 306 29.70 -1.44 8.04
N ARG A 307 29.65 -0.38 7.21
CA ARG A 307 29.69 1.03 7.62
C ARG A 307 28.31 1.62 7.93
N TYR A 308 27.24 0.83 7.84
CA TYR A 308 25.85 1.27 8.08
C TYR A 308 25.38 0.76 9.44
N ARG A 309 24.74 1.64 10.22
CA ARG A 309 24.14 1.28 11.50
C ARG A 309 22.72 0.73 11.28
N VAL A 310 22.46 -0.47 11.79
CA VAL A 310 21.09 -1.00 11.85
C VAL A 310 20.27 -0.13 12.79
N VAL A 311 19.11 0.32 12.34
CA VAL A 311 18.11 1.04 13.14
C VAL A 311 16.79 0.28 13.11
N ALA A 312 16.02 0.37 14.19
CA ALA A 312 14.67 -0.18 14.22
C ALA A 312 13.81 0.51 13.13
N ALA A 313 12.87 -0.24 12.55
CA ALA A 313 11.92 0.30 11.59
C ALA A 313 11.16 1.47 12.22
N LYS A 314 11.43 2.69 11.74
CA LYS A 314 10.63 3.85 12.12
C LYS A 314 9.28 3.75 11.42
N SER A 315 8.29 3.21 12.12
CA SER A 315 6.91 3.50 11.75
C SER A 315 6.71 5.02 11.78
N ASP A 316 6.21 5.59 10.68
CA ASP A 316 5.88 7.01 10.63
C ASP A 316 4.89 7.31 11.77
N PRO A 317 5.17 8.26 12.69
CA PRO A 317 4.30 8.53 13.81
C PRO A 317 2.91 8.94 13.33
N LEU A 318 1.90 8.48 14.07
CA LEU A 318 0.50 8.76 13.75
C LEU A 318 0.15 10.19 14.14
N VAL A 319 -0.44 10.96 13.22
CA VAL A 319 -0.89 12.34 13.49
C VAL A 319 -1.88 12.35 14.66
N PRO A 320 -1.60 13.06 15.76
CA PRO A 320 -2.52 13.20 16.88
C PRO A 320 -3.88 13.74 16.45
N SER A 321 -4.96 13.25 17.05
CA SER A 321 -6.27 13.86 16.83
C SER A 321 -6.37 15.19 17.57
N VAL A 322 -6.53 16.28 16.83
CA VAL A 322 -6.77 17.63 17.40
C VAL A 322 -8.11 18.23 16.97
N VAL A 323 -8.98 17.45 16.33
CA VAL A 323 -10.36 17.85 16.02
C VAL A 323 -11.14 18.02 17.32
N GLY A 324 -11.88 19.13 17.43
CA GLY A 324 -12.59 19.55 18.64
C GLY A 324 -11.76 20.42 19.59
N LEU A 325 -10.42 20.45 19.47
CA LEU A 325 -9.57 21.30 20.31
C LEU A 325 -9.61 22.77 19.86
N PRO A 326 -9.39 23.74 20.78
CA PRO A 326 -9.06 25.11 20.42
C PRO A 326 -7.80 25.16 19.55
N TRP A 327 -7.79 26.01 18.52
CA TRP A 327 -6.68 26.08 17.54
C TRP A 327 -5.28 26.27 18.15
N LYS A 328 -5.16 26.99 19.27
CA LYS A 328 -3.89 27.14 20.02
C LYS A 328 -3.43 25.80 20.60
N THR A 329 -4.29 25.14 21.37
CA THR A 329 -4.02 23.80 21.93
C THR A 329 -3.70 22.78 20.83
N ALA A 330 -4.45 22.82 19.73
CA ALA A 330 -4.21 21.98 18.56
C ALA A 330 -2.83 22.21 17.92
N ARG A 331 -2.38 23.48 17.84
CA ARG A 331 -1.02 23.84 17.42
C ARG A 331 0.02 23.14 18.29
N ASP A 332 -0.11 23.33 19.59
CA ASP A 332 0.94 23.00 20.55
C ASP A 332 1.09 21.47 20.67
N VAL A 333 -0.02 20.72 20.59
CA VAL A 333 -0.02 19.24 20.47
C VAL A 333 0.74 18.79 19.22
N LEU A 334 0.44 19.35 18.05
CA LEU A 334 1.07 18.95 16.79
C LEU A 334 2.54 19.37 16.70
N THR A 335 2.89 20.56 17.17
CA THR A 335 4.28 21.03 17.22
C THR A 335 5.11 20.21 18.21
N LYS A 336 4.56 19.82 19.37
CA LYS A 336 5.22 18.88 20.30
C LYS A 336 5.40 17.48 19.71
N ALA A 337 4.47 17.04 18.84
CA ALA A 337 4.62 15.82 18.04
C ALA A 337 5.53 15.99 16.80
N GLY A 338 6.19 17.15 16.64
CA GLY A 338 7.17 17.41 15.59
C GLY A 338 6.59 17.88 14.24
N TYR A 339 5.32 18.24 14.17
CA TYR A 339 4.67 18.68 12.92
C TYR A 339 4.66 20.21 12.76
N LYS A 340 4.75 20.66 11.50
CA LYS A 340 4.51 22.05 11.12
C LYS A 340 3.00 22.28 10.99
N VAL A 341 2.49 23.38 11.53
CA VAL A 341 1.04 23.63 11.57
C VAL A 341 0.68 24.80 10.65
N LYS A 342 -0.25 24.58 9.72
CA LYS A 342 -0.84 25.64 8.89
C LYS A 342 -2.30 25.83 9.27
N PHE A 343 -2.70 27.07 9.56
CA PHE A 343 -4.09 27.39 9.86
C PHE A 343 -4.88 27.78 8.61
N THR A 344 -6.17 27.51 8.61
CA THR A 344 -7.11 27.96 7.58
C THR A 344 -8.44 28.32 8.24
N ALA A 345 -8.93 29.53 8.01
CA ALA A 345 -10.25 29.94 8.48
C ALA A 345 -11.33 29.16 7.73
N GLY A 346 -12.18 28.46 8.46
CA GLY A 346 -13.32 27.73 7.90
C GLY A 346 -14.63 28.50 8.04
N ARG A 347 -15.74 27.75 8.00
CA ARG A 347 -17.10 28.27 8.22
C ARG A 347 -17.24 29.00 9.57
N PRO A 348 -18.13 30.00 9.70
CA PRO A 348 -18.41 30.65 10.97
C PRO A 348 -18.87 29.68 12.07
N ALA A 349 -18.56 30.01 13.33
CA ALA A 349 -19.01 29.27 14.48
C ALA A 349 -20.52 29.46 14.71
N THR A 350 -21.31 28.38 14.65
CA THR A 350 -22.76 28.40 14.93
C THR A 350 -23.11 28.43 16.43
N ARG A 351 -22.10 28.32 17.30
CA ARG A 351 -22.21 28.42 18.77
C ARG A 351 -20.92 29.03 19.29
N GLN A 352 -21.00 29.92 20.28
CA GLN A 352 -19.83 30.61 20.84
C GLN A 352 -18.73 29.64 21.32
N LYS A 353 -19.10 28.50 21.91
CA LYS A 353 -18.16 27.43 22.34
C LYS A 353 -17.39 26.74 21.20
N LEU A 354 -17.78 26.93 19.95
CA LEU A 354 -17.07 26.42 18.77
C LEU A 354 -16.10 27.45 18.18
N LEU A 355 -16.12 28.71 18.64
CA LEU A 355 -15.30 29.79 18.09
C LEU A 355 -13.81 29.43 18.17
N TYR A 356 -13.17 29.38 17.00
CA TYR A 356 -11.80 28.93 16.80
C TYR A 356 -11.48 27.49 17.27
N ALA A 357 -12.48 26.64 17.45
CA ALA A 357 -12.27 25.20 17.58
C ALA A 357 -11.95 24.59 16.20
N VAL A 358 -11.03 23.63 16.15
CA VAL A 358 -10.69 22.88 14.94
C VAL A 358 -11.84 21.91 14.64
N TYR A 359 -12.37 21.92 13.41
CA TYR A 359 -13.39 20.94 12.99
C TYR A 359 -12.92 20.01 11.86
N GLN A 360 -11.75 20.29 11.29
CA GLN A 360 -11.14 19.47 10.24
C GLN A 360 -9.62 19.62 10.31
N GLN A 361 -8.92 18.50 10.08
CA GLN A 361 -7.48 18.48 9.88
C GLN A 361 -7.12 17.72 8.59
N ALA A 362 -5.98 18.05 7.99
CA ALA A 362 -5.43 17.39 6.82
C ALA A 362 -3.90 17.29 6.94
N PRO A 363 -3.28 16.08 6.94
CA PRO A 363 -3.91 14.75 6.92
C PRO A 363 -4.87 14.50 8.09
N ARG A 364 -5.72 13.47 7.95
CA ARG A 364 -6.66 13.04 9.00
C ARG A 364 -5.93 12.54 10.24
N GLU A 365 -6.64 12.50 11.37
CA GLU A 365 -6.21 11.80 12.59
C GLU A 365 -5.74 10.39 12.27
N GLN A 366 -4.70 9.95 12.97
CA GLN A 366 -4.11 8.62 12.83
C GLN A 366 -3.60 8.29 11.42
N ALA A 367 -3.43 9.28 10.55
CA ALA A 367 -2.60 9.11 9.36
C ALA A 367 -1.14 8.94 9.78
N ALA A 368 -0.43 7.99 9.19
CA ALA A 368 1.02 7.93 9.29
C ALA A 368 1.62 9.17 8.61
N LEU A 369 2.45 9.93 9.32
CA LEU A 369 3.06 11.13 8.79
C LEU A 369 4.45 11.38 9.38
N ALA A 370 5.46 11.40 8.53
CA ALA A 370 6.83 11.73 8.89
C ALA A 370 6.95 13.07 9.66
N PRO A 371 7.77 13.14 10.73
CA PRO A 371 8.05 14.39 11.45
C PRO A 371 8.52 15.52 10.53
N GLY A 372 8.26 16.76 10.92
CA GLY A 372 8.54 17.96 10.13
C GLY A 372 7.60 18.21 8.95
N SER A 373 6.72 17.26 8.61
CA SER A 373 5.65 17.45 7.62
C SER A 373 4.59 18.45 8.12
N GLN A 374 3.83 19.03 7.19
CA GLN A 374 2.81 20.03 7.49
C GLN A 374 1.43 19.39 7.69
N VAL A 375 0.77 19.73 8.80
CA VAL A 375 -0.65 19.47 9.05
C VAL A 375 -1.42 20.78 8.91
N THR A 376 -2.51 20.75 8.15
CA THR A 376 -3.41 21.90 7.96
C THR A 376 -4.62 21.76 8.86
N LEU A 377 -4.90 22.77 9.68
CA LEU A 377 -6.02 22.83 10.61
C LEU A 377 -7.05 23.86 10.16
N THR A 378 -8.29 23.41 9.94
CA THR A 378 -9.43 24.27 9.63
C THR A 378 -10.26 24.50 10.89
N PHE A 379 -10.38 25.76 11.31
CA PHE A 379 -11.07 26.17 12.52
C PHE A 379 -12.35 26.97 12.20
N PHE A 380 -13.31 27.01 13.13
CA PHE A 380 -14.50 27.85 12.95
C PHE A 380 -14.14 29.34 13.09
N SER A 381 -14.49 30.14 12.08
CA SER A 381 -14.25 31.58 12.07
C SER A 381 -15.26 32.35 12.94
N LYS A 382 -14.97 33.63 13.21
CA LYS A 382 -15.92 34.52 13.89
C LYS A 382 -17.15 34.75 13.00
N PRO A 383 -18.38 34.73 13.55
CA PRO A 383 -19.57 35.17 12.83
C PRO A 383 -19.38 36.60 12.29
N ALA A 384 -19.93 36.85 11.10
CA ALA A 384 -20.11 38.21 10.62
C ALA A 384 -21.08 38.94 11.55
N ALA A 385 -20.86 40.24 11.80
CA ALA A 385 -21.77 41.04 12.60
C ALA A 385 -23.16 41.06 11.93
N GLY A 386 -24.20 40.62 12.64
CA GLY A 386 -25.57 40.55 12.12
C GLY A 386 -26.12 39.16 11.76
N SER A 387 -25.41 38.06 12.08
CA SER A 387 -26.03 36.73 12.11
C SER A 387 -26.58 36.40 13.52
N PRO A 388 -27.82 35.90 13.66
CA PRO A 388 -28.44 35.60 14.95
C PRO A 388 -27.84 34.37 15.66
#